data_AF-A0A6N3H4N4-F1
#
_entry.id   AF-A0A6N3H4N4-F1
#
_cell.length_a   1.000
_cell.length_b   1.000
_cell.length_c   1.000
_cell.angle_alpha   90.00
_cell.angle_beta   90.00
_cell.angle_gamma   90.00
#
_symmetry.space_group_name_H-M   'P 1'
#
loop_
_entity.id
_entity.type
_entity.pdbx_description
1 polymer ?
#
loop_
_entity_poly.entity_id
_entity_poly.type
_entity_poly.pdbx_seq_one_letter_code
_entity_poly.pdbx_strand_id
1 'polypeptide(L)'
;MKNDINIALLEKFIPDEIKNEIISYEVFFLKYYKRDKEGELRELRIHMENSQETGLIIEGGNNSINVLSSLNDNVINILAGKNKYYFFKLYIDEHENQTVCYIKIRRRARTHEDIVNLARKLGIKGMPYE
;
A
#
# COMPACT_ATOMS: atom_id res chain seq x y z
N MET A 1 -17.03 9.75 12.97
CA MET A 1 -17.81 8.54 12.62
C MET A 1 -17.12 7.62 11.62
N LYS A 2 -16.86 8.00 10.35
CA LYS A 2 -16.18 7.07 9.40
C LYS A 2 -14.72 6.75 9.78
N ASN A 3 -13.99 7.70 10.37
CA ASN A 3 -12.62 7.47 10.82
C ASN A 3 -12.57 6.51 12.03
N ASP A 4 -13.49 6.62 12.98
CA ASP A 4 -13.47 5.81 14.20
C ASP A 4 -13.68 4.32 13.91
N ILE A 5 -14.59 4.00 12.98
CA ILE A 5 -14.81 2.63 12.49
C ILE A 5 -13.56 2.08 11.82
N ASN A 6 -12.92 2.89 10.96
CA ASN A 6 -11.71 2.44 10.27
C ASN A 6 -10.54 2.21 11.24
N ILE A 7 -10.40 3.02 12.29
CA ILE A 7 -9.38 2.83 13.33
C ILE A 7 -9.61 1.52 14.08
N ALA A 8 -10.85 1.21 14.47
CA ALA A 8 -11.17 -0.07 15.10
C ALA A 8 -10.88 -1.28 14.17
N LEU A 9 -11.14 -1.14 12.87
CA LEU A 9 -10.76 -2.15 11.88
C LEU A 9 -9.24 -2.31 11.79
N LEU A 10 -8.48 -1.21 11.84
CA LEU A 10 -7.02 -1.26 11.83
C LEU A 10 -6.49 -2.01 13.05
N GLU A 11 -6.97 -1.70 14.25
CA GLU A 11 -6.57 -2.39 15.47
C GLU A 11 -6.91 -3.89 15.45
N LYS A 12 -8.06 -4.25 14.86
CA LYS A 12 -8.50 -5.64 14.70
C LYS A 12 -7.62 -6.43 13.73
N PHE A 13 -7.25 -5.82 12.60
CA PHE A 13 -6.71 -6.54 11.45
C PHE A 13 -5.21 -6.36 11.23
N ILE A 14 -4.56 -5.42 11.92
CA ILE A 14 -3.14 -5.18 11.73
C ILE A 14 -2.29 -6.39 12.17
N PRO A 15 -1.44 -6.95 11.28
CA PRO A 15 -0.52 -8.01 11.65
C PRO A 15 0.53 -7.53 12.66
N ASP A 16 0.86 -8.36 13.64
CA ASP A 16 1.78 -8.02 14.72
C ASP A 16 3.17 -7.64 14.20
N GLU A 17 3.61 -8.20 13.08
CA GLU A 17 4.93 -7.97 12.48
C GLU A 17 5.12 -6.51 12.04
N ILE A 18 4.04 -5.84 11.61
CA ILE A 18 4.09 -4.44 11.13
C ILE A 18 3.40 -3.47 12.09
N LYS A 19 2.75 -3.99 13.13
CA LYS A 19 1.91 -3.23 14.05
C LYS A 19 2.65 -2.05 14.64
N ASN A 20 3.79 -2.29 15.29
CA ASN A 20 4.58 -1.26 15.94
C ASN A 20 5.00 -0.16 14.97
N GLU A 21 5.41 -0.49 13.74
CA GLU A 21 5.83 0.52 12.75
C GLU A 21 4.69 1.40 12.25
N ILE A 22 3.48 0.86 12.17
CA ILE A 22 2.30 1.59 11.69
C ILE A 22 1.71 2.45 12.80
N ILE A 23 1.49 1.88 14.00
CA ILE A 23 0.80 2.56 15.11
C ILE A 23 1.69 3.54 15.88
N SER A 24 3.02 3.44 15.76
CA SER A 24 3.95 4.43 16.35
C SER A 24 3.84 5.82 15.73
N TYR A 25 3.08 5.96 14.64
CA TYR A 25 2.86 7.23 13.96
C TYR A 25 1.38 7.44 13.68
N GLU A 26 0.97 8.70 13.71
CA GLU A 26 -0.40 9.08 13.36
C GLU A 26 -0.76 8.65 11.94
N VAL A 27 -1.85 7.88 11.83
CA VAL A 27 -2.44 7.45 10.56
C VAL A 27 -3.44 8.52 10.11
N PHE A 28 -2.99 9.39 9.20
CA PHE A 28 -3.82 10.50 8.70
C PHE A 28 -4.70 10.13 7.50
N PHE A 29 -4.54 8.93 6.94
CA PHE A 29 -5.44 8.39 5.93
C PHE A 29 -5.68 6.92 6.22
N LEU A 30 -6.96 6.55 6.23
CA LEU A 30 -7.40 5.18 6.44
C LEU A 30 -8.73 4.96 5.74
N LYS A 31 -8.80 3.94 4.89
CA LYS A 31 -9.99 3.66 4.08
C LYS A 31 -10.18 2.16 3.92
N TYR A 32 -11.36 1.70 4.32
CA TYR A 32 -11.87 0.38 4.01
C TYR A 32 -12.66 0.37 2.71
N TYR A 33 -12.45 -0.62 1.85
CA TYR A 33 -13.21 -0.81 0.61
C TYR A 33 -13.10 -2.23 0.08
N LYS A 34 -14.06 -2.64 -0.76
CA LYS A 34 -14.02 -3.90 -1.49
C LYS A 34 -13.48 -3.69 -2.90
N ARG A 35 -12.81 -4.68 -3.44
CA ARG A 35 -12.26 -4.61 -4.80
C ARG A 35 -12.30 -5.97 -5.50
N ASP A 36 -12.44 -5.95 -6.82
CA ASP A 36 -12.16 -7.09 -7.68
C ASP A 36 -10.72 -7.58 -7.50
N LYS A 37 -10.55 -8.89 -7.27
CA LYS A 37 -9.27 -9.53 -6.97
C LYS A 37 -8.31 -9.45 -8.15
N GLU A 38 -8.78 -9.75 -9.36
CA GLU A 38 -7.93 -9.76 -10.55
C GLU A 38 -7.41 -8.36 -10.89
N GLY A 39 -8.27 -7.35 -10.73
CA GLY A 39 -7.89 -5.94 -10.85
C GLY A 39 -6.80 -5.53 -9.85
N GLU A 40 -6.93 -5.93 -8.59
CA GLU A 40 -5.90 -5.66 -7.58
C GLU A 40 -4.61 -6.43 -7.84
N LEU A 41 -4.67 -7.71 -8.19
CA LEU A 41 -3.51 -8.54 -8.53
C LEU A 41 -2.72 -7.94 -9.70
N ARG A 42 -3.43 -7.49 -10.74
CA ARG A 42 -2.82 -6.82 -11.88
C ARG A 42 -2.08 -5.55 -11.47
N GLU A 43 -2.71 -4.69 -10.68
CA GLU A 43 -2.07 -3.48 -10.18
C GLU A 43 -0.87 -3.77 -9.28
N LEU A 44 -0.98 -4.76 -8.39
CA LEU A 44 0.12 -5.14 -7.52
C LEU A 44 1.32 -5.68 -8.31
N ARG A 45 1.10 -6.49 -9.35
CA ARG A 45 2.18 -6.95 -10.25
C ARG A 45 2.88 -5.77 -10.92
N ILE A 46 2.11 -4.82 -11.47
CA ILE A 46 2.66 -3.59 -12.06
C ILE A 46 3.47 -2.79 -11.01
N HIS A 47 2.98 -2.67 -9.77
CA HIS A 47 3.73 -1.99 -8.72
C HIS A 47 5.02 -2.71 -8.36
N MET A 48 5.02 -4.04 -8.32
CA MET A 48 6.23 -4.83 -8.08
C MET A 48 7.26 -4.67 -9.20
N GLU A 49 6.84 -4.72 -10.46
CA GLU A 49 7.73 -4.47 -11.62
C GLU A 49 8.35 -3.06 -11.53
N ASN A 50 7.52 -2.03 -11.34
CA ASN A 50 8.02 -0.65 -11.18
C ASN A 50 8.95 -0.49 -9.96
N SER A 51 8.71 -1.25 -8.89
CA SER A 51 9.53 -1.19 -7.69
C SER A 51 10.96 -1.66 -7.94
N GLN A 52 11.14 -2.64 -8.82
CA GLN A 52 12.45 -3.14 -9.25
C GLN A 52 13.22 -2.07 -10.02
N GLU A 53 12.55 -1.29 -10.87
CA GLU A 53 13.19 -0.21 -11.64
C GLU A 53 13.52 1.03 -10.79
N THR A 54 12.69 1.32 -9.77
CA THR A 54 12.77 2.57 -9.01
C THR A 54 13.51 2.44 -7.67
N GLY A 55 13.82 1.21 -7.25
CA GLY A 55 14.37 0.92 -5.92
C GLY A 55 13.37 1.17 -4.79
N LEU A 56 12.07 1.27 -5.11
CA LEU A 56 11.01 1.32 -4.10
C LEU A 56 10.93 -0.05 -3.42
N ILE A 57 10.86 -0.08 -2.09
CA ILE A 57 10.72 -1.33 -1.35
C ILE A 57 9.25 -1.53 -1.00
N ILE A 58 8.67 -2.63 -1.49
CA ILE A 58 7.32 -3.09 -1.18
C ILE A 58 7.45 -4.38 -0.36
N GLU A 59 7.36 -4.25 0.95
CA GLU A 59 7.33 -5.40 1.87
C GLU A 59 6.00 -6.14 1.71
N GLY A 60 6.07 -7.48 1.73
CA GLY A 60 4.90 -8.35 1.56
C GLY A 60 4.40 -8.50 0.12
N GLY A 61 4.93 -7.74 -0.85
CA GLY A 61 4.42 -7.72 -2.24
C GLY A 61 4.35 -9.07 -2.94
N ASN A 62 5.46 -9.80 -3.04
CA ASN A 62 5.47 -11.14 -3.67
C ASN A 62 4.59 -12.15 -2.91
N ASN A 63 4.59 -12.09 -1.58
CA ASN A 63 3.74 -12.95 -0.76
C ASN A 63 2.26 -12.65 -1.04
N SER A 64 1.88 -11.37 -1.08
CA SER A 64 0.53 -10.95 -1.44
C SER A 64 0.12 -11.40 -2.84
N ILE A 65 1.01 -11.32 -3.84
CA ILE A 65 0.69 -11.85 -5.18
C ILE A 65 0.36 -13.34 -5.11
N ASN A 66 1.18 -14.13 -4.42
CA ASN A 66 0.98 -15.58 -4.32
C ASN A 66 -0.31 -15.93 -3.59
N VAL A 67 -0.51 -15.33 -2.40
CA VAL A 67 -1.69 -15.55 -1.56
C VAL A 67 -2.95 -15.15 -2.31
N LEU A 68 -3.00 -13.92 -2.85
CA LEU A 68 -4.17 -13.44 -3.59
C LEU A 68 -4.44 -14.27 -4.85
N SER A 69 -3.41 -14.76 -5.55
CA SER A 69 -3.61 -15.62 -6.73
C SER A 69 -4.22 -16.99 -6.38
N SER A 70 -4.05 -17.45 -5.13
CA SER A 70 -4.59 -18.73 -4.65
C SER A 70 -5.96 -18.63 -3.98
N LEU A 71 -6.47 -17.42 -3.74
CA LEU A 71 -7.81 -17.23 -3.18
C LEU A 71 -8.87 -17.58 -4.22
N ASN A 72 -9.87 -18.35 -3.81
CA ASN A 72 -11.01 -18.72 -4.68
C ASN A 72 -12.01 -17.57 -4.86
N ASP A 73 -11.95 -16.55 -4.01
CA ASP A 73 -12.89 -15.44 -4.01
C ASP A 73 -12.63 -14.51 -5.20
N ASN A 74 -13.68 -13.86 -5.70
CA ASN A 74 -13.54 -12.84 -6.77
C ASN A 74 -13.37 -11.42 -6.22
N VAL A 75 -13.77 -11.21 -4.96
CA VAL A 75 -13.74 -9.91 -4.30
C VAL A 75 -12.88 -10.02 -3.05
N ILE A 76 -12.09 -8.98 -2.79
CA ILE A 76 -11.24 -8.87 -1.61
C ILE A 76 -11.60 -7.61 -0.83
N ASN A 77 -11.55 -7.73 0.49
CA ASN A 77 -11.70 -6.60 1.40
C ASN A 77 -10.33 -5.98 1.64
N ILE A 78 -10.23 -4.66 1.53
CA ILE A 78 -8.96 -3.94 1.66
C ILE A 78 -9.11 -2.82 2.69
N LEU A 79 -8.23 -2.83 3.69
CA LEU A 79 -7.99 -1.68 4.55
C LEU A 79 -6.67 -1.01 4.13
N ALA A 80 -6.77 0.12 3.43
CA ALA A 80 -5.62 0.90 3.02
C ALA A 80 -5.37 2.04 3.98
N GLY A 81 -4.13 2.24 4.37
CA GLY A 81 -3.75 3.29 5.30
C GLY A 81 -2.42 3.94 4.97
N LYS A 82 -2.19 5.10 5.59
CA LYS A 82 -0.99 5.88 5.36
C LYS A 82 -0.65 6.70 6.59
N ASN A 83 0.62 6.67 6.95
CA ASN A 83 1.22 7.58 7.92
C ASN A 83 2.38 8.35 7.27
N LYS A 84 3.17 9.04 8.10
CA LYS A 84 4.30 9.85 7.64
C LYS A 84 5.31 9.04 6.83
N TYR A 85 5.57 7.80 7.24
CA TYR A 85 6.66 6.96 6.71
C TYR A 85 6.19 5.82 5.83
N TYR A 86 4.93 5.41 5.93
CA TYR A 86 4.45 4.19 5.29
C TYR A 86 3.11 4.43 4.60
N PHE A 87 2.95 3.76 3.46
CA PHE A 87 1.66 3.42 2.90
C PHE A 87 1.49 1.91 3.06
N PHE A 88 0.32 1.44 3.44
CA PHE A 88 0.06 0.02 3.61
C PHE A 88 -1.33 -0.34 3.10
N LYS A 89 -1.49 -1.61 2.72
CA LYS A 89 -2.79 -2.25 2.50
C LYS A 89 -2.81 -3.56 3.27
N LEU A 90 -3.88 -3.77 4.02
CA LEU A 90 -4.22 -5.06 4.61
C LEU A 90 -5.28 -5.70 3.73
N TYR A 91 -5.03 -6.91 3.27
CA TYR A 91 -5.97 -7.71 2.50
C TYR A 91 -6.69 -8.64 3.46
N ILE A 92 -7.98 -8.41 3.64
CA ILE A 92 -8.85 -9.09 4.58
C ILE A 92 -9.69 -10.11 3.80
N ASP A 93 -9.93 -11.28 4.38
CA ASP A 93 -10.79 -12.29 3.76
C ASP A 93 -12.22 -11.78 3.53
N GLU A 94 -12.98 -12.46 2.67
CA GLU A 94 -14.34 -12.02 2.29
C GLU A 94 -15.32 -11.92 3.47
N HIS A 95 -15.07 -12.68 4.53
CA HIS A 95 -15.90 -12.78 5.74
C HIS A 95 -15.46 -11.83 6.86
N GLU A 96 -14.41 -11.02 6.65
CA GLU A 96 -13.86 -10.10 7.63
C GLU A 96 -13.43 -10.77 8.95
N ASN A 97 -12.89 -12.00 8.85
CA ASN A 97 -12.39 -12.75 10.00
C ASN A 97 -10.92 -12.42 10.29
N GLN A 98 -10.08 -12.42 9.26
CA GLN A 98 -8.64 -12.19 9.42
C GLN A 98 -8.00 -11.47 8.22
N THR A 99 -6.80 -10.95 8.46
CA THR A 99 -5.91 -10.46 7.40
C THR A 99 -5.19 -11.63 6.77
N VAL A 100 -5.33 -11.78 5.45
CA VAL A 100 -4.73 -12.88 4.68
C VAL A 100 -3.30 -12.54 4.28
N CYS A 101 -3.06 -11.29 3.89
CA CYS A 101 -1.73 -10.77 3.58
C CYS A 101 -1.72 -9.24 3.66
N TYR A 102 -0.54 -8.63 3.51
CA TYR A 102 -0.41 -7.18 3.50
C TYR A 102 0.69 -6.73 2.55
N ILE A 103 0.61 -5.48 2.13
CA ILE A 103 1.76 -4.74 1.62
C ILE A 103 2.08 -3.55 2.50
N LYS A 104 3.37 -3.28 2.68
CA LYS A 104 3.87 -2.08 3.36
C LYS A 104 4.95 -1.45 2.49
N ILE A 105 4.75 -0.18 2.15
CA ILE A 105 5.63 0.60 1.28
C ILE A 105 6.22 1.72 2.09
N ARG A 106 7.56 1.73 2.22
CA ARG A 106 8.26 2.85 2.85
C ARG A 106 8.21 4.06 1.92
N ARG A 107 7.64 5.14 2.42
CA ARG A 107 7.55 6.43 1.76
C ARG A 107 8.84 7.19 2.02
N ARG A 108 9.67 7.37 1.00
CA ARG A 108 10.75 8.36 1.01
C ARG A 108 10.22 9.69 0.49
N ALA A 109 10.68 10.79 1.07
CA ALA A 109 10.56 12.09 0.39
C ALA A 109 11.36 11.99 -0.91
N ARG A 110 10.77 12.41 -2.04
CA ARG A 110 11.52 12.52 -3.28
C ARG A 110 12.56 13.62 -3.10
N THR A 111 13.80 13.33 -3.44
CA THR A 111 14.85 14.35 -3.49
C THR A 111 14.56 15.34 -4.62
N HIS A 112 15.16 16.53 -4.58
CA HIS A 112 15.06 17.48 -5.69
C HIS A 112 15.54 16.84 -7.01
N GLU A 113 16.60 16.01 -6.95
CA GLU A 113 17.11 15.26 -8.09
C GLU A 113 16.09 14.23 -8.64
N ASP A 114 15.40 13.49 -7.76
CA ASP A 114 14.31 12.58 -8.17
C ASP A 114 13.20 13.35 -8.93
N ILE A 115 12.86 14.55 -8.45
CA ILE A 115 11.84 15.40 -9.06
C ILE A 115 12.30 15.89 -10.43
N VAL A 116 13.53 16.41 -10.53
CA VAL A 116 14.15 16.87 -11.78
C VAL A 116 14.24 15.75 -12.81
N ASN A 117 14.69 14.56 -12.41
CA ASN A 117 14.78 13.40 -13.30
C ASN A 117 13.41 12.94 -13.80
N LEU A 118 12.38 12.95 -12.94
CA LEU A 118 11.01 12.63 -13.36
C LEU A 118 10.47 13.65 -14.35
N ALA A 119 10.65 14.95 -14.09
CA ALA A 119 10.21 16.00 -15.00
C ALA A 119 10.86 15.88 -16.38
N ARG A 120 12.16 15.58 -16.43
CA ARG A 120 12.87 15.30 -17.70
C ARG A 120 12.27 14.11 -18.44
N LYS A 121 12.02 12.98 -17.76
CA LYS A 121 11.37 11.80 -18.36
C LYS A 121 9.97 12.11 -18.91
N LEU A 122 9.25 13.03 -18.27
CA LEU A 122 7.93 13.49 -18.69
C LEU A 122 7.96 14.63 -19.73
N GLY A 123 9.14 15.06 -20.18
CA GLY A 123 9.29 16.14 -21.16
C GLY A 123 9.00 17.55 -20.63
N ILE A 124 8.90 17.71 -19.31
CA ILE A 124 8.65 19.01 -18.67
C ILE A 124 9.96 19.82 -18.68
N LYS A 125 9.95 20.97 -19.37
CA LYS A 125 11.07 21.92 -19.43
C LYS A 125 10.84 23.08 -18.46
N GLY A 126 11.92 23.54 -17.81
CA GLY A 126 11.90 24.79 -17.03
C GLY A 126 11.55 24.66 -15.54
N MET A 127 11.85 23.54 -14.88
CA MET A 127 11.74 23.53 -13.42
C MET A 127 12.79 24.46 -12.79
N PRO A 128 12.40 25.31 -11.84
CA PRO A 128 13.34 26.20 -11.17
C PRO A 128 14.38 25.36 -10.45
N TYR A 129 15.64 25.52 -10.85
CA TYR A 129 16.77 25.24 -9.97
C TYR A 129 16.75 26.35 -8.92
N GLU A 130 16.54 25.99 -7.66
CA GLU A 130 16.99 26.85 -6.55
C GLU A 130 18.51 26.73 -6.42
#